data_AF-A0A1H6ZF04-F1
#
_entry.id   AF-A0A1H6ZF04-F1
#
_cell.length_a   1.000
_cell.length_b   1.000
_cell.length_c   1.000
_cell.angle_alpha   90.00
_cell.angle_beta   90.00
_cell.angle_gamma   90.00
#
_symmetry.space_group_name_H-M   'P 1'
#
loop_
_entity.id
_entity.type
_entity.pdbx_description
1 polymer ?
#
loop_
_entity_poly.entity_id
_entity_poly.type
_entity_poly.pdbx_seq_one_letter_code
_entity_poly.pdbx_strand_id
1 'polypeptide(L)'
;MVRPDGRPAQRRALASALAITLAIGGAIAGVPGSATAVPLVDRAAEPDPHSPPVEPTDEPGPTSPPPTVEPPEEPSPPASPSPPPTPGGTTGAPTPSSGPPVTTSPPRPTHSPPGRPPASTLAPPGVRVSTDDLTLPAGYWNAASTVATLQVTITNTGTASAGVRLTYTLPVGLADAGTDGCASAGNRQYRCGQWTAAPGARFSTRLRVRVDGDAWREMPLAGSVRVTATGAAGTARDDEGFAVLFPPGPPVPGITMRAGEVSFAADGASDGLTVSLSNTGRVDAEGRVDVVLPAGVTVPAPPPGCVAAADGRTRCDLGSVPSGRTGQVRLPLAATTEAQLAAPLAGAVIGRLDPRNGAGRQMQLSFRITATPPQETAVVPPPGPVDPPSLRPAGALPDDGDAPISTRRTAVLLIAVSVLLVLLVLGLATASLRRRAAGTGADGRAAAGDGTGAGAPGDTGPAPETGIWFQPRRPARPRDRPGWDVR
;
A
#
# COMPACT_ATOMS: atom_id res chain seq x y z
N MET A 1 -71.24 13.96 28.81
CA MET A 1 -70.90 14.30 27.40
C MET A 1 -70.70 13.00 26.64
N VAL A 2 -71.20 12.98 25.42
CA VAL A 2 -71.70 11.82 24.65
C VAL A 2 -70.63 10.77 24.36
N ARG A 3 -70.98 9.50 24.61
CA ARG A 3 -70.44 8.33 23.90
C ARG A 3 -71.41 8.01 22.77
N PRO A 4 -70.91 7.62 21.58
CA PRO A 4 -71.62 6.55 20.87
C PRO A 4 -70.69 5.46 20.35
N ASP A 5 -71.29 4.28 20.30
CA ASP A 5 -70.84 3.02 19.72
C ASP A 5 -70.67 3.05 18.19
N GLY A 6 -69.92 2.07 17.68
CA GLY A 6 -69.94 1.71 16.25
C GLY A 6 -68.81 0.77 15.79
N ARG A 7 -68.97 -0.55 15.98
CA ARG A 7 -68.40 -1.63 15.13
C ARG A 7 -69.36 -1.87 13.93
N PRO A 8 -69.11 -2.72 12.89
CA PRO A 8 -67.90 -3.34 12.30
C PRO A 8 -67.93 -3.37 10.72
N ALA A 9 -67.06 -4.20 10.11
CA ALA A 9 -66.99 -4.69 8.71
C ALA A 9 -66.22 -3.77 7.74
N GLN A 10 -65.17 -4.23 7.03
CA GLN A 10 -65.29 -5.27 6.01
C GLN A 10 -63.95 -6.00 5.78
N ARG A 11 -63.98 -7.32 5.95
CA ARG A 11 -62.97 -8.26 5.44
C ARG A 11 -63.15 -8.45 3.93
N ARG A 12 -62.05 -8.80 3.25
CA ARG A 12 -61.90 -9.40 1.90
C ARG A 12 -61.84 -8.42 0.71
N ALA A 13 -60.62 -8.22 0.18
CA ALA A 13 -60.32 -8.42 -1.25
C ALA A 13 -58.80 -8.41 -1.52
N LEU A 14 -58.28 -9.54 -2.03
CA LEU A 14 -57.20 -9.69 -3.03
C LEU A 14 -55.78 -9.23 -2.59
N ALA A 15 -54.76 -10.05 -2.33
CA ALA A 15 -54.37 -11.38 -2.82
C ALA A 15 -54.35 -11.49 -4.36
N SER A 16 -53.29 -10.94 -4.98
CA SER A 16 -52.68 -11.21 -6.32
C SER A 16 -51.69 -10.05 -6.55
N ALA A 17 -50.39 -10.18 -6.85
CA ALA A 17 -49.72 -11.12 -7.70
C ALA A 17 -48.27 -11.37 -7.23
N LEU A 18 -47.87 -12.62 -7.38
CA LEU A 18 -46.53 -13.16 -7.21
C LEU A 18 -46.02 -13.54 -8.61
N ALA A 19 -44.70 -13.57 -8.79
CA ALA A 19 -43.94 -14.17 -9.89
C ALA A 19 -43.53 -13.26 -11.08
N ILE A 20 -42.41 -13.66 -11.72
CA ILE A 20 -41.50 -12.97 -12.66
C ILE A 20 -40.34 -12.29 -11.88
N THR A 21 -39.10 -12.79 -11.80
CA THR A 21 -38.34 -13.76 -12.60
C THR A 21 -37.11 -14.21 -11.79
N LEU A 22 -36.98 -15.52 -11.53
CA LEU A 22 -35.75 -16.17 -11.07
C LEU A 22 -35.58 -17.42 -11.95
N ALA A 23 -34.77 -17.35 -13.00
CA ALA A 23 -34.36 -18.50 -13.81
C ALA A 23 -33.22 -18.10 -14.77
N ILE A 24 -31.97 -18.23 -14.33
CA ILE A 24 -30.89 -18.77 -15.16
C ILE A 24 -30.11 -19.72 -14.26
N GLY A 25 -30.34 -21.02 -14.47
CA GLY A 25 -29.59 -22.11 -13.87
C GLY A 25 -28.78 -22.86 -14.93
N GLY A 26 -28.02 -23.86 -14.48
CA GLY A 26 -27.36 -24.86 -15.31
C GLY A 26 -25.85 -24.89 -15.06
N ALA A 27 -25.34 -25.60 -14.06
CA ALA A 27 -25.15 -27.05 -14.01
C ALA A 27 -24.09 -27.58 -14.99
N ILE A 28 -22.93 -27.99 -14.46
CA ILE A 28 -22.11 -29.06 -15.04
C ILE A 28 -21.66 -29.96 -13.89
N ALA A 29 -22.00 -31.25 -14.01
CA ALA A 29 -21.73 -32.34 -13.08
C ALA A 29 -20.67 -33.29 -13.67
N GLY A 30 -19.94 -33.99 -12.77
CA GLY A 30 -19.16 -35.23 -13.06
C GLY A 30 -17.86 -35.00 -13.84
N VAL A 31 -16.72 -35.63 -13.56
CA VAL A 31 -16.45 -37.07 -13.35
C VAL A 31 -15.13 -37.24 -12.55
N PRO A 32 -14.91 -38.37 -11.86
CA PRO A 32 -13.77 -38.60 -10.97
C PRO A 32 -12.58 -39.31 -11.64
N GLY A 33 -11.41 -39.17 -11.00
CA GLY A 33 -10.34 -40.17 -10.98
C GLY A 33 -9.29 -40.11 -12.11
N SER A 34 -8.02 -39.96 -11.73
CA SER A 34 -6.91 -40.83 -12.17
C SER A 34 -5.56 -40.41 -11.57
N ALA A 35 -4.87 -41.43 -11.05
CA ALA A 35 -3.43 -41.68 -11.11
C ALA A 35 -2.46 -40.74 -10.37
N THR A 36 -2.05 -41.24 -9.20
CA THR A 36 -0.66 -41.36 -8.72
C THR A 36 0.43 -41.25 -9.81
N ALA A 37 1.38 -40.34 -9.59
CA ALA A 37 2.79 -40.50 -9.98
C ALA A 37 3.66 -39.76 -8.96
N VAL A 38 4.31 -40.52 -8.09
CA VAL A 38 5.33 -40.06 -7.16
C VAL A 38 6.68 -40.10 -7.89
N PRO A 39 7.45 -39.01 -7.99
CA PRO A 39 8.87 -39.14 -8.29
C PRO A 39 9.60 -39.61 -7.02
N LEU A 40 10.06 -40.86 -7.08
CA LEU A 40 11.06 -41.45 -6.22
C LEU A 40 12.38 -40.68 -6.46
N VAL A 41 12.91 -40.00 -5.45
CA VAL A 41 14.30 -39.49 -5.44
C VAL A 41 14.92 -39.81 -4.09
N ASP A 42 16.18 -40.22 -4.18
CA ASP A 42 16.97 -41.03 -3.27
C ASP A 42 16.98 -40.63 -1.79
N ARG A 43 16.85 -41.69 -0.98
CA ARG A 43 17.19 -41.75 0.43
C ARG A 43 18.72 -41.76 0.56
N ALA A 44 19.34 -40.59 0.74
CA ALA A 44 20.72 -40.50 1.20
C ALA A 44 20.81 -40.92 2.68
N ALA A 45 21.91 -41.60 3.00
CA ALA A 45 22.17 -42.34 4.21
C ALA A 45 22.04 -41.54 5.53
N GLU A 46 21.53 -42.24 6.53
CA GLU A 46 21.45 -41.86 7.94
C GLU A 46 22.86 -41.98 8.57
N PRO A 47 23.41 -40.93 9.22
CA PRO A 47 24.65 -41.07 9.97
C PRO A 47 24.39 -41.65 11.37
N ASP A 48 25.17 -42.69 11.68
CA ASP A 48 25.26 -43.43 12.93
C ASP A 48 25.44 -42.52 14.16
N PRO A 49 24.70 -42.70 15.28
CA PRO A 49 24.76 -41.80 16.42
C PRO A 49 25.79 -42.23 17.47
N HIS A 50 27.04 -42.57 17.12
CA HIS A 50 28.09 -42.85 18.11
C HIS A 50 29.50 -42.42 17.66
N SER A 51 29.83 -41.14 17.89
CA SER A 51 31.23 -40.68 17.95
C SER A 51 31.46 -39.91 19.28
N PRO A 52 32.46 -40.29 20.10
CA PRO A 52 32.79 -39.57 21.33
C PRO A 52 33.40 -38.19 21.03
N PRO A 53 33.37 -37.26 21.99
CA PRO A 53 33.85 -35.89 21.77
C PRO A 53 35.37 -35.88 21.61
N VAL A 54 35.85 -35.22 20.55
CA VAL A 54 37.27 -34.87 20.39
C VAL A 54 37.53 -33.58 21.16
N GLU A 55 38.44 -33.66 22.13
CA GLU A 55 38.98 -32.56 22.92
C GLU A 55 39.93 -31.72 22.03
N PRO A 56 39.76 -30.39 21.91
CA PRO A 56 40.74 -29.56 21.24
C PRO A 56 41.84 -29.16 22.23
N THR A 57 42.99 -29.83 22.12
CA THR A 57 44.26 -29.34 22.68
C THR A 57 44.92 -28.46 21.63
N ASP A 58 44.73 -27.15 21.74
CA ASP A 58 45.56 -26.16 21.04
C ASP A 58 46.44 -25.43 22.06
N GLU A 59 47.73 -25.74 21.99
CA GLU A 59 48.84 -25.04 22.63
C GLU A 59 48.92 -23.59 22.10
N PRO A 60 49.10 -22.56 22.95
CA PRO A 60 49.30 -21.20 22.47
C PRO A 60 50.72 -21.04 21.92
N GLY A 61 50.84 -20.97 20.59
CA GLY A 61 52.07 -20.59 19.89
C GLY A 61 52.48 -19.13 20.15
N PRO A 62 53.77 -18.78 19.96
CA PRO A 62 54.34 -17.50 20.37
C PRO A 62 53.75 -16.31 19.61
N THR A 63 53.35 -15.29 20.37
CA THR A 63 52.78 -14.03 19.92
C THR A 63 53.77 -13.24 19.08
N SER A 64 53.46 -13.00 17.80
CA SER A 64 54.15 -12.00 16.99
C SER A 64 53.82 -10.58 17.46
N PRO A 65 54.78 -9.64 17.41
CA PRO A 65 54.53 -8.26 17.79
C PRO A 65 53.53 -7.58 16.84
N PRO A 66 52.77 -6.58 17.32
CA PRO A 66 51.77 -5.89 16.51
C PRO A 66 52.43 -5.16 15.32
N PRO A 67 51.72 -5.00 14.19
CA PRO A 67 52.22 -4.24 13.06
C PRO A 67 52.37 -2.76 13.45
N THR A 68 53.55 -2.20 13.19
CA THR A 68 53.79 -0.76 13.26
C THR A 68 52.95 -0.08 12.18
N VAL A 69 51.91 0.64 12.61
CA VAL A 69 51.11 1.52 11.75
C VAL A 69 51.92 2.79 11.48
N GLU A 70 52.21 3.06 10.22
CA GLU A 70 52.82 4.33 9.79
C GLU A 70 51.88 5.51 10.14
N PRO A 71 52.43 6.67 10.55
CA PRO A 71 51.64 7.86 10.82
C PRO A 71 50.88 8.32 9.57
N PRO A 72 49.66 8.86 9.72
CA PRO A 72 48.90 9.39 8.59
C PRO A 72 49.65 10.55 7.93
N GLU A 73 49.75 10.52 6.59
CA GLU A 73 50.26 11.63 5.80
C GLU A 73 49.42 12.89 6.05
N GLU A 74 50.12 13.98 6.31
CA GLU A 74 49.54 15.30 6.55
C GLU A 74 48.89 15.82 5.24
N PRO A 75 47.60 16.20 5.24
CA PRO A 75 46.94 16.71 4.04
C PRO A 75 47.59 18.02 3.59
N SER A 76 48.01 18.07 2.32
CA SER A 76 48.47 19.32 1.71
C SER A 76 47.38 20.40 1.75
N PRO A 77 47.73 21.67 2.00
CA PRO A 77 46.76 22.76 2.10
C PRO A 77 46.01 22.97 0.78
N PRO A 78 44.74 23.38 0.83
CA PRO A 78 43.91 23.59 -0.36
C PRO A 78 44.48 24.71 -1.23
N ALA A 79 44.44 24.49 -2.55
CA ALA A 79 44.82 25.49 -3.55
C ALA A 79 43.97 26.76 -3.40
N SER A 80 44.62 27.91 -3.46
CA SER A 80 43.98 29.24 -3.39
C SER A 80 42.86 29.40 -4.43
N PRO A 81 41.72 30.00 -4.06
CA PRO A 81 40.65 30.28 -5.00
C PRO A 81 41.09 31.31 -6.05
N SER A 82 40.75 31.03 -7.32
CA SER A 82 40.94 31.98 -8.42
C SER A 82 40.11 33.25 -8.21
N PRO A 83 40.63 34.44 -8.58
CA PRO A 83 39.92 35.70 -8.44
C PRO A 83 38.69 35.78 -9.36
N PRO A 84 37.67 36.56 -8.96
CA PRO A 84 36.44 36.75 -9.73
C PRO A 84 36.69 37.54 -11.04
N PRO A 85 35.94 37.24 -12.12
CA PRO A 85 36.06 37.98 -13.37
C PRO A 85 35.58 39.43 -13.21
N THR A 86 36.41 40.36 -13.69
CA THR A 86 36.15 41.80 -13.77
C THR A 86 34.98 42.11 -14.71
N PRO A 87 34.03 42.99 -14.34
CA PRO A 87 33.01 43.48 -15.27
C PRO A 87 33.65 44.38 -16.33
N GLY A 88 33.68 43.92 -17.58
CA GLY A 88 34.04 44.74 -18.72
C GLY A 88 32.89 45.69 -19.08
N GLY A 89 33.03 46.96 -18.72
CA GLY A 89 32.23 48.04 -19.29
C GLY A 89 32.70 48.33 -20.71
N THR A 90 31.79 48.31 -21.69
CA THR A 90 32.03 48.89 -23.01
C THR A 90 30.82 49.70 -23.43
N THR A 91 30.98 51.01 -23.30
CA THR A 91 30.13 52.04 -23.88
C THR A 91 30.51 52.17 -25.36
N GLY A 92 29.57 51.88 -26.26
CA GLY A 92 29.75 52.07 -27.70
C GLY A 92 28.46 52.59 -28.32
N ALA A 93 28.41 53.89 -28.58
CA ALA A 93 27.33 54.56 -29.29
C ALA A 93 27.35 54.18 -30.79
N PRO A 94 26.19 53.96 -31.44
CA PRO A 94 26.16 53.78 -32.88
C PRO A 94 26.14 55.13 -33.61
N THR A 95 27.12 55.30 -34.51
CA THR A 95 27.24 56.37 -35.49
C THR A 95 26.21 56.21 -36.61
N PRO A 96 25.54 57.27 -37.09
CA PRO A 96 24.67 57.21 -38.27
C PRO A 96 25.51 57.09 -39.55
N SER A 97 25.27 56.05 -40.34
CA SER A 97 25.83 55.89 -41.69
C SER A 97 24.79 56.30 -42.72
N SER A 98 25.07 57.40 -43.43
CA SER A 98 24.33 57.86 -44.60
C SER A 98 24.74 57.05 -45.83
N GLY A 99 23.86 56.16 -46.29
CA GLY A 99 23.95 55.49 -47.58
C GLY A 99 23.07 56.16 -48.65
N PRO A 100 23.47 56.15 -49.94
CA PRO A 100 22.77 56.82 -51.03
C PRO A 100 21.46 56.12 -51.46
N PRO A 101 20.54 56.82 -52.16
CA PRO A 101 19.22 56.30 -52.50
C PRO A 101 19.29 55.16 -53.52
N VAL A 102 18.66 54.02 -53.18
CA VAL A 102 18.46 52.90 -54.09
C VAL A 102 17.17 53.12 -54.87
N THR A 103 17.30 53.08 -56.19
CA THR A 103 16.26 53.17 -57.21
C THR A 103 15.21 52.07 -57.07
N THR A 104 13.94 52.47 -57.09
CA THR A 104 12.76 51.61 -57.05
C THR A 104 12.58 50.87 -58.38
N SER A 105 12.71 49.54 -58.34
CA SER A 105 12.25 48.65 -59.42
C SER A 105 10.79 48.24 -59.20
N PRO A 106 9.98 48.12 -60.28
CA PRO A 106 8.55 47.80 -60.17
C PRO A 106 8.30 46.36 -59.69
N PRO A 107 7.18 46.10 -58.98
CA PRO A 107 6.91 44.81 -58.34
C PRO A 107 6.65 43.71 -59.39
N ARG A 108 7.38 42.60 -59.23
CA ARG A 108 7.17 41.37 -59.99
C ARG A 108 5.97 40.61 -59.40
N PRO A 109 5.04 40.09 -60.20
CA PRO A 109 3.89 39.32 -59.70
C PRO A 109 4.37 38.03 -59.01
N THR A 110 4.21 37.95 -57.69
CA THR A 110 4.52 36.75 -56.89
C THR A 110 3.41 35.72 -57.09
N HIS A 111 3.71 34.67 -57.85
CA HIS A 111 2.90 33.46 -57.86
C HIS A 111 3.14 32.72 -56.55
N SER A 112 2.13 32.67 -55.67
CA SER A 112 2.17 31.83 -54.47
C SER A 112 2.24 30.37 -54.89
N PRO A 113 3.26 29.60 -54.43
CA PRO A 113 3.30 28.16 -54.68
C PRO A 113 2.09 27.48 -54.05
N PRO A 114 1.56 26.40 -54.65
CA PRO A 114 0.42 25.66 -54.10
C PRO A 114 0.72 25.26 -52.65
N GLY A 115 -0.24 25.56 -51.77
CA GLY A 115 -0.12 25.33 -50.34
C GLY A 115 0.30 23.90 -50.04
N ARG A 116 1.42 23.74 -49.33
CA ARG A 116 1.89 22.46 -48.81
C ARG A 116 0.75 21.84 -47.99
N PRO A 117 0.32 20.59 -48.25
CA PRO A 117 -0.64 19.91 -47.40
C PRO A 117 -0.17 19.98 -45.93
N PRO A 118 -1.07 20.21 -44.96
CA PRO A 118 -0.67 20.22 -43.56
C PRO A 118 0.05 18.90 -43.26
N ALA A 119 1.24 19.00 -42.66
CA ALA A 119 1.98 17.82 -42.23
C ALA A 119 1.08 17.00 -41.30
N SER A 120 0.89 15.71 -41.60
CA SER A 120 0.15 14.81 -40.72
C SER A 120 0.77 14.86 -39.33
N THR A 121 0.07 15.50 -38.40
CA THR A 121 0.52 15.63 -37.02
C THR A 121 0.25 14.29 -36.35
N LEU A 122 1.29 13.46 -36.23
CA LEU A 122 1.17 12.17 -35.57
C LEU A 122 0.77 12.41 -34.10
N ALA A 123 -0.29 11.72 -33.65
CA ALA A 123 -0.82 11.88 -32.31
C ALA A 123 0.16 11.30 -31.25
N PRO A 124 0.55 12.07 -30.22
CA PRO A 124 1.53 11.65 -29.23
C PRO A 124 0.99 10.56 -28.29
N PRO A 125 1.81 9.55 -27.91
CA PRO A 125 1.46 8.63 -26.85
C PRO A 125 1.54 9.32 -25.48
N GLY A 126 0.80 8.77 -24.51
CA GLY A 126 0.86 9.21 -23.11
C GLY A 126 0.51 8.03 -22.21
N VAL A 127 1.09 7.99 -21.02
CA VAL A 127 0.75 6.96 -20.04
C VAL A 127 0.83 7.52 -18.63
N ARG A 128 -0.02 6.99 -17.75
CA ARG A 128 0.04 7.20 -16.32
C ARG A 128 -0.07 5.85 -15.61
N VAL A 129 0.76 5.63 -14.61
CA VAL A 129 0.69 4.50 -13.69
C VAL A 129 0.16 4.97 -12.33
N SER A 130 -0.55 4.08 -11.64
CA SER A 130 -0.96 4.20 -10.24
C SER A 130 -0.72 2.85 -9.56
N THR A 131 -0.04 2.81 -8.43
CA THR A 131 0.26 1.58 -7.66
C THR A 131 -0.42 1.62 -6.29
N ASP A 132 -0.91 0.46 -5.86
CA ASP A 132 -1.24 0.23 -4.45
C ASP A 132 0.03 -0.17 -3.67
N ASP A 133 -0.06 -0.26 -2.34
CA ASP A 133 1.02 -0.80 -1.53
C ASP A 133 0.91 -2.30 -1.31
N LEU A 134 2.05 -2.93 -1.06
CA LEU A 134 2.10 -4.32 -0.66
C LEU A 134 1.90 -4.44 0.85
N THR A 135 0.66 -4.66 1.28
CA THR A 135 0.32 -4.83 2.70
C THR A 135 0.42 -6.29 3.12
N LEU A 136 1.22 -6.56 4.16
CA LEU A 136 1.42 -7.90 4.69
C LEU A 136 0.41 -8.21 5.81
N PRO A 137 -0.18 -9.42 5.84
CA PRO A 137 -1.05 -9.83 6.92
C PRO A 137 -0.25 -10.12 8.19
N ALA A 138 -0.92 -10.07 9.35
CA ALA A 138 -0.30 -10.40 10.65
C ALA A 138 0.36 -11.81 10.69
N GLY A 139 -0.11 -12.74 9.84
CA GLY A 139 0.47 -14.07 9.69
C GLY A 139 1.92 -14.08 9.17
N TYR A 140 2.41 -12.98 8.59
CA TYR A 140 3.78 -12.84 8.09
C TYR A 140 4.83 -13.26 9.13
N TRP A 141 4.66 -12.86 10.40
CA TRP A 141 5.63 -13.14 11.47
C TRP A 141 5.83 -14.61 11.79
N ASN A 142 4.95 -15.49 11.32
CA ASN A 142 5.00 -16.93 11.56
C ASN A 142 5.26 -17.73 10.28
N ALA A 143 5.60 -17.06 9.17
CA ALA A 143 5.81 -17.69 7.88
C ALA A 143 7.24 -17.48 7.40
N ALA A 144 7.85 -18.51 6.82
CA ALA A 144 9.17 -18.40 6.18
C ALA A 144 9.16 -17.47 4.95
N SER A 145 8.00 -17.34 4.30
CA SER A 145 7.72 -16.32 3.29
C SER A 145 6.22 -16.07 3.19
N THR A 146 5.83 -14.90 2.69
CA THR A 146 4.44 -14.53 2.45
C THR A 146 4.27 -14.05 1.02
N VAL A 147 3.28 -14.58 0.30
CA VAL A 147 2.90 -14.06 -1.01
C VAL A 147 1.80 -13.03 -0.84
N ALA A 148 2.06 -11.81 -1.31
CA ALA A 148 1.10 -10.72 -1.34
C ALA A 148 0.89 -10.23 -2.79
N THR A 149 -0.19 -9.48 -3.00
CA THR A 149 -0.56 -8.96 -4.31
C THR A 149 -0.38 -7.46 -4.34
N LEU A 150 0.39 -6.98 -5.32
CA LEU A 150 0.52 -5.58 -5.66
C LEU A 150 -0.39 -5.28 -6.86
N GLN A 151 -1.31 -4.35 -6.70
CA GLN A 151 -2.19 -3.91 -7.77
C GLN A 151 -1.58 -2.70 -8.49
N VAL A 152 -1.47 -2.81 -9.81
CA VAL A 152 -0.97 -1.74 -10.68
C VAL A 152 -2.06 -1.35 -11.64
N THR A 153 -2.35 -0.07 -11.73
CA THR A 153 -3.33 0.50 -12.65
C THR A 153 -2.63 1.38 -13.67
N ILE A 154 -2.95 1.17 -14.95
CA ILE A 154 -2.32 1.87 -16.07
C ILE A 154 -3.42 2.57 -16.86
N THR A 155 -3.17 3.83 -17.21
CA THR A 155 -4.06 4.66 -18.03
C THR A 155 -3.29 5.18 -19.24
N ASN A 156 -3.81 4.98 -20.45
CA ASN A 156 -3.30 5.68 -21.64
C ASN A 156 -3.82 7.12 -21.64
N THR A 157 -2.95 8.08 -21.34
CA THR A 157 -3.28 9.51 -21.31
C THR A 157 -3.00 10.21 -22.64
N GLY A 158 -2.47 9.48 -23.63
CA GLY A 158 -2.22 9.99 -24.98
C GLY A 158 -3.49 10.09 -25.82
N THR A 159 -3.35 10.71 -26.99
CA THR A 159 -4.45 10.87 -27.96
C THR A 159 -4.45 9.76 -29.02
N ALA A 160 -3.50 8.81 -28.97
CA ALA A 160 -3.39 7.66 -29.86
C ALA A 160 -3.38 6.33 -29.10
N SER A 161 -3.75 5.25 -29.81
CA SER A 161 -3.52 3.89 -29.31
C SER A 161 -2.02 3.63 -29.19
N ALA A 162 -1.61 3.01 -28.08
CA ALA A 162 -0.21 2.74 -27.80
C ALA A 162 0.02 1.29 -27.32
N GLY A 163 1.18 0.74 -27.69
CA GLY A 163 1.71 -0.48 -27.11
C GLY A 163 2.29 -0.18 -25.72
N VAL A 164 1.76 -0.81 -24.68
CA VAL A 164 2.12 -0.59 -23.28
C VAL A 164 2.94 -1.76 -22.78
N ARG A 165 4.08 -1.48 -22.14
CA ARG A 165 4.92 -2.47 -21.46
C ARG A 165 5.15 -2.05 -20.02
N LEU A 166 5.06 -3.00 -19.09
CA LEU A 166 5.32 -2.79 -17.67
C LEU A 166 6.64 -3.46 -17.27
N THR A 167 7.42 -2.78 -16.44
CA THR A 167 8.61 -3.29 -15.78
C THR A 167 8.52 -2.94 -14.31
N TYR A 168 8.88 -3.83 -13.39
CA TYR A 168 8.93 -3.52 -11.97
C TYR A 168 10.23 -4.02 -11.36
N THR A 169 10.68 -3.34 -10.31
CA THR A 169 11.91 -3.64 -9.58
C THR A 169 11.56 -3.92 -8.12
N LEU A 170 12.00 -5.07 -7.62
CA LEU A 170 11.79 -5.48 -6.23
C LEU A 170 13.06 -5.23 -5.39
N PRO A 171 12.91 -4.80 -4.12
CA PRO A 171 14.05 -4.65 -3.21
C PRO A 171 14.59 -6.01 -2.74
N VAL A 172 15.67 -5.99 -1.95
CA VAL A 172 16.19 -7.18 -1.25
C VAL A 172 15.09 -7.81 -0.38
N GLY A 173 15.07 -9.14 -0.28
CA GLY A 173 14.07 -9.89 0.49
C GLY A 173 12.73 -10.08 -0.23
N LEU A 174 12.60 -9.59 -1.47
CA LEU A 174 11.41 -9.74 -2.30
C LEU A 174 11.73 -10.38 -3.64
N ALA A 175 10.82 -11.21 -4.13
CA ALA A 175 10.89 -11.83 -5.45
C ALA A 175 9.51 -11.95 -6.09
N ASP A 176 9.47 -12.09 -7.41
CA ASP A 176 8.23 -12.45 -8.09
C ASP A 176 7.79 -13.87 -7.69
N ALA A 177 6.49 -14.06 -7.51
CA ALA A 177 5.87 -15.31 -7.07
C ALA A 177 5.13 -16.02 -8.22
N GLY A 178 5.63 -15.90 -9.44
CA GLY A 178 5.00 -16.44 -10.64
C GLY A 178 3.82 -15.57 -11.06
N THR A 179 4.10 -14.30 -11.36
CA THR A 179 3.11 -13.41 -11.98
C THR A 179 2.93 -13.78 -13.44
N ASP A 180 1.69 -14.03 -13.84
CA ASP A 180 1.36 -14.43 -15.21
C ASP A 180 1.79 -13.37 -16.24
N GLY A 181 2.48 -13.82 -17.29
CA GLY A 181 2.97 -12.94 -18.35
C GLY A 181 4.14 -12.05 -17.95
N CYS A 182 4.77 -12.29 -16.79
CA CYS A 182 5.97 -11.60 -16.35
C CYS A 182 7.17 -12.55 -16.31
N ALA A 183 8.34 -12.02 -16.68
CA ALA A 183 9.60 -12.76 -16.67
C ALA A 183 10.70 -11.92 -16.02
N SER A 184 11.66 -12.57 -15.37
CA SER A 184 12.85 -11.91 -14.82
C SER A 184 13.67 -11.27 -15.94
N ALA A 185 14.06 -10.03 -15.73
CA ALA A 185 14.97 -9.26 -16.58
C ALA A 185 16.36 -9.10 -15.94
N GLY A 186 16.65 -9.83 -14.86
CA GLY A 186 17.87 -9.70 -14.07
C GLY A 186 17.82 -8.54 -13.07
N ASN A 187 18.75 -8.51 -12.11
CA ASN A 187 18.88 -7.43 -11.12
C ASN A 187 17.58 -7.13 -10.34
N ARG A 188 16.80 -8.16 -10.00
CA ARG A 188 15.47 -8.06 -9.35
C ARG A 188 14.44 -7.25 -10.14
N GLN A 189 14.70 -7.03 -11.41
CA GLN A 189 13.77 -6.43 -12.35
C GLN A 189 12.99 -7.52 -13.06
N TYR A 190 11.72 -7.25 -13.32
CA TYR A 190 10.81 -8.14 -14.02
C TYR A 190 10.07 -7.36 -15.10
N ARG A 191 9.85 -7.99 -16.24
CA ARG A 191 9.15 -7.41 -17.39
C ARG A 191 7.88 -8.20 -17.63
N CYS A 192 6.77 -7.49 -17.64
CA CYS A 192 5.48 -8.06 -18.00
C CYS A 192 5.17 -7.78 -19.47
N GLY A 193 4.25 -8.57 -20.01
CA GLY A 193 3.84 -8.57 -21.42
C GLY A 193 3.53 -7.19 -22.03
N GLN A 194 3.17 -7.23 -23.32
CA GLN A 194 2.87 -6.04 -24.09
C GLN A 194 1.38 -5.97 -24.39
N TRP A 195 0.74 -4.92 -23.91
CA TRP A 195 -0.69 -4.66 -24.14
C TRP A 195 -0.87 -3.59 -25.21
N THR A 196 -2.06 -3.51 -25.80
CA THR A 196 -2.46 -2.36 -26.62
C THR A 196 -3.58 -1.62 -25.89
N ALA A 197 -3.41 -0.32 -25.70
CA ALA A 197 -4.37 0.52 -25.00
C ALA A 197 -4.86 1.64 -25.92
N ALA A 198 -6.17 1.74 -26.11
CA ALA A 198 -6.79 2.88 -26.79
C ALA A 198 -6.63 4.19 -25.97
N PRO A 199 -6.77 5.38 -26.58
CA PRO A 199 -6.80 6.64 -25.85
C PRO A 199 -7.80 6.61 -24.70
N GLY A 200 -7.40 7.04 -23.50
CA GLY A 200 -8.25 7.04 -22.30
C GLY A 200 -8.53 5.66 -21.69
N ALA A 201 -8.04 4.57 -22.29
CA ALA A 201 -8.22 3.23 -21.73
C ALA A 201 -7.48 3.10 -20.40
N ARG A 202 -8.15 2.49 -19.42
CA ARG A 202 -7.62 2.19 -18.09
C ARG A 202 -7.79 0.70 -17.80
N PHE A 203 -6.73 0.06 -17.35
CA PHE A 203 -6.74 -1.35 -16.95
C PHE A 203 -5.83 -1.58 -15.74
N SER A 204 -6.03 -2.70 -15.04
CA SER A 204 -5.21 -3.06 -13.89
C SER A 204 -4.62 -4.45 -14.05
N THR A 205 -3.43 -4.66 -13.50
CA THR A 205 -2.77 -5.96 -13.37
C THR A 205 -2.41 -6.22 -11.92
N ARG A 206 -2.28 -7.49 -11.56
CA ARG A 206 -1.94 -7.95 -10.21
C ARG A 206 -0.60 -8.65 -10.25
N LEU A 207 0.40 -8.07 -9.59
CA LEU A 207 1.72 -8.66 -9.43
C LEU A 207 1.72 -9.50 -8.16
N ARG A 208 2.11 -10.77 -8.26
CA ARG A 208 2.28 -11.67 -7.13
C ARG A 208 3.71 -11.56 -6.64
N VAL A 209 3.90 -11.09 -5.43
CA VAL A 209 5.22 -10.84 -4.86
C VAL A 209 5.37 -11.68 -3.60
N ARG A 210 6.46 -12.46 -3.55
CA ARG A 210 6.88 -13.21 -2.37
C ARG A 210 7.80 -12.33 -1.54
N VAL A 211 7.49 -12.20 -0.27
CA VAL A 211 8.30 -11.51 0.74
C VAL A 211 8.91 -12.56 1.65
N ASP A 212 10.23 -12.53 1.81
CA ASP A 212 10.97 -13.42 2.70
C ASP A 212 10.65 -13.12 4.17
N GLY A 213 10.61 -14.14 5.04
CA GLY A 213 10.24 -14.01 6.45
C GLY A 213 11.24 -13.21 7.29
N ASP A 214 12.43 -12.92 6.76
CA ASP A 214 13.46 -12.08 7.35
C ASP A 214 13.63 -10.72 6.64
N ALA A 215 12.85 -10.45 5.59
CA ALA A 215 12.89 -9.17 4.84
C ALA A 215 12.65 -7.95 5.76
N TRP A 216 11.96 -8.14 6.88
CA TRP A 216 11.75 -7.11 7.89
C TRP A 216 13.05 -6.50 8.44
N ARG A 217 14.17 -7.24 8.39
CA ARG A 217 15.49 -6.76 8.84
C ARG A 217 16.05 -5.66 7.95
N GLU A 218 15.65 -5.65 6.69
CA GLU A 218 16.08 -4.71 5.65
C GLU A 218 15.14 -3.50 5.53
N MET A 219 14.15 -3.38 6.42
CA MET A 219 13.24 -2.24 6.44
C MET A 219 13.99 -0.90 6.56
N PRO A 220 13.53 0.16 5.86
CA PRO A 220 12.32 0.22 5.04
C PRO A 220 12.48 -0.40 3.64
N LEU A 221 11.41 -1.03 3.14
CA LEU A 221 11.40 -1.66 1.82
C LEU A 221 10.41 -0.97 0.88
N ALA A 222 10.92 -0.55 -0.28
CA ALA A 222 10.13 0.01 -1.36
C ALA A 222 10.64 -0.54 -2.71
N GLY A 223 9.74 -0.63 -3.69
CA GLY A 223 10.09 -0.95 -5.07
C GLY A 223 9.57 0.11 -6.02
N SER A 224 9.69 -0.16 -7.31
CA SER A 224 9.19 0.75 -8.35
C SER A 224 8.55 -0.01 -9.50
N VAL A 225 7.57 0.63 -10.11
CA VAL A 225 6.91 0.21 -11.35
C VAL A 225 7.17 1.28 -12.39
N ARG A 226 7.59 0.85 -13.58
CA ARG A 226 7.77 1.70 -14.75
C ARG A 226 6.91 1.18 -15.89
N VAL A 227 6.17 2.10 -16.50
CA VAL A 227 5.36 1.82 -17.68
C VAL A 227 5.91 2.60 -18.85
N THR A 228 6.01 1.95 -20.01
CA THR A 228 6.38 2.59 -21.27
C THR A 228 5.27 2.38 -22.29
N ALA A 229 4.74 3.46 -22.85
CA ALA A 229 3.80 3.45 -23.96
C ALA A 229 4.54 3.82 -25.25
N THR A 230 4.35 3.06 -26.32
CA THR A 230 4.98 3.27 -27.63
C THR A 230 3.90 3.38 -28.70
N GLY A 231 3.94 4.48 -29.47
CA GLY A 231 3.02 4.75 -30.57
C GLY A 231 3.75 5.28 -31.79
N ALA A 232 3.02 5.60 -32.87
CA ALA A 232 3.61 6.05 -34.12
C ALA A 232 4.43 7.36 -33.98
N ALA A 233 4.04 8.24 -33.05
CA ALA A 233 4.73 9.50 -32.79
C ALA A 233 5.94 9.40 -31.83
N GLY A 234 6.17 8.23 -31.20
CA GLY A 234 7.29 8.05 -30.26
C GLY A 234 6.97 7.20 -29.03
N THR A 235 7.62 7.50 -27.90
CA THR A 235 7.44 6.79 -26.63
C THR A 235 7.15 7.74 -25.48
N ALA A 236 6.21 7.38 -24.62
CA ALA A 236 5.96 8.01 -23.33
C ALA A 236 6.30 7.04 -22.19
N ARG A 237 6.70 7.58 -21.04
CA ARG A 237 7.03 6.78 -19.85
C ARG A 237 6.44 7.43 -18.62
N ASP A 238 6.09 6.59 -17.67
CA ASP A 238 5.72 7.01 -16.32
C ASP A 238 6.28 5.98 -15.34
N ASP A 239 6.62 6.42 -14.14
CA ASP A 239 7.15 5.59 -13.06
C ASP A 239 6.61 6.00 -11.71
N GLU A 240 6.45 5.02 -10.83
CA GLU A 240 5.87 5.21 -9.52
C GLU A 240 6.42 4.17 -8.55
N GLY A 241 6.58 4.58 -7.29
CA GLY A 241 7.02 3.70 -6.21
C GLY A 241 5.91 2.74 -5.75
N PHE A 242 6.24 1.87 -4.81
CA PHE A 242 5.25 1.25 -3.93
C PHE A 242 5.94 0.92 -2.60
N ALA A 243 5.18 1.01 -1.49
CA ALA A 243 5.68 0.65 -0.18
C ALA A 243 5.38 -0.82 0.14
N VAL A 244 6.28 -1.45 0.91
CA VAL A 244 6.00 -2.74 1.57
C VAL A 244 5.63 -2.47 3.01
N LEU A 245 4.39 -2.76 3.37
CA LEU A 245 3.83 -2.46 4.68
C LEU A 245 3.79 -3.70 5.57
N PHE A 246 4.75 -3.79 6.49
CA PHE A 246 4.81 -4.78 7.55
C PHE A 246 3.84 -4.43 8.69
N PRO A 247 3.06 -5.41 9.18
CA PRO A 247 2.26 -5.22 10.38
C PRO A 247 3.18 -5.08 11.60
N PRO A 248 2.69 -4.55 12.74
CA PRO A 248 3.48 -4.47 13.96
C PRO A 248 4.03 -5.83 14.41
N GLY A 249 5.34 -5.93 14.63
CA GLY A 249 5.99 -7.10 15.20
C GLY A 249 7.53 -7.13 15.04
N PRO A 250 8.19 -8.27 15.30
CA PRO A 250 7.64 -9.54 15.76
C PRO A 250 6.77 -9.36 17.02
N PRO A 251 5.68 -10.14 17.20
CA PRO A 251 4.79 -9.96 18.34
C PRO A 251 5.50 -10.35 19.64
N VAL A 252 5.74 -9.36 20.49
CA VAL A 252 6.33 -9.55 21.83
C VAL A 252 5.34 -9.06 22.88
N PRO A 253 5.05 -9.84 23.93
CA PRO A 253 4.13 -9.42 24.98
C PRO A 253 4.57 -8.14 25.69
N GLY A 254 3.60 -7.29 26.01
CA GLY A 254 3.81 -6.15 26.89
C GLY A 254 4.46 -4.92 26.22
N ILE A 255 4.41 -4.84 24.90
CA ILE A 255 4.72 -3.67 24.08
C ILE A 255 3.69 -3.62 22.94
N THR A 256 3.23 -2.42 22.56
CA THR A 256 2.47 -2.21 21.32
C THR A 256 2.91 -0.91 20.68
N MET A 257 2.85 -0.82 19.35
CA MET A 257 3.30 0.37 18.63
C MET A 257 2.39 0.70 17.46
N ARG A 258 2.24 1.98 17.16
CA ARG A 258 1.58 2.49 15.95
C ARG A 258 2.35 3.68 15.40
N ALA A 259 2.38 3.81 14.08
CA ALA A 259 2.83 5.01 13.39
C ALA A 259 1.74 5.49 12.43
N GLY A 260 1.64 6.82 12.29
CA GLY A 260 0.78 7.44 11.28
C GLY A 260 1.37 7.31 9.87
N GLU A 261 0.50 7.41 8.87
CA GLU A 261 0.91 7.70 7.50
C GLU A 261 1.33 9.17 7.40
N VAL A 262 2.26 9.45 6.48
CA VAL A 262 2.67 10.82 6.15
C VAL A 262 2.25 11.13 4.73
N SER A 263 1.62 12.27 4.54
CA SER A 263 1.31 12.81 3.21
C SER A 263 1.95 14.18 3.04
N PHE A 264 2.69 14.35 1.94
CA PHE A 264 3.18 15.63 1.49
C PHE A 264 2.17 16.30 0.57
N ALA A 265 1.86 17.57 0.85
CA ALA A 265 1.12 18.43 -0.06
C ALA A 265 1.99 18.85 -1.25
N ALA A 266 1.38 19.42 -2.29
CA ALA A 266 2.07 19.82 -3.52
C ALA A 266 3.14 20.92 -3.31
N ASP A 267 3.06 21.66 -2.21
CA ASP A 267 4.06 22.64 -1.77
C ASP A 267 5.19 22.00 -0.91
N GLY A 268 5.14 20.69 -0.70
CA GLY A 268 6.08 19.93 0.13
C GLY A 268 5.78 19.96 1.63
N ALA A 269 4.69 20.59 2.08
CA ALA A 269 4.32 20.62 3.50
C ALA A 269 3.80 19.25 3.98
N SER A 270 4.05 18.90 5.25
CA SER A 270 3.45 17.73 5.90
C SER A 270 3.07 18.02 7.35
N ASP A 271 2.09 17.26 7.86
CA ASP A 271 1.76 17.24 9.29
C ASP A 271 2.82 16.49 10.14
N GLY A 272 3.83 15.92 9.49
CA GLY A 272 4.86 15.11 10.13
C GLY A 272 4.39 13.71 10.54
N LEU A 273 5.34 12.91 11.01
CA LEU A 273 5.12 11.55 11.45
C LEU A 273 4.78 11.51 12.94
N THR A 274 3.66 10.90 13.28
CA THR A 274 3.30 10.61 14.68
C THR A 274 3.58 9.14 14.99
N VAL A 275 4.40 8.87 16.01
CA VAL A 275 4.67 7.52 16.52
C VAL A 275 4.18 7.41 17.95
N SER A 276 3.50 6.31 18.25
CA SER A 276 3.02 5.97 19.59
C SER A 276 3.55 4.61 20.04
N LEU A 277 4.14 4.56 21.22
CA LEU A 277 4.70 3.37 21.84
C LEU A 277 4.02 3.14 23.20
N SER A 278 3.29 2.04 23.32
CA SER A 278 2.55 1.71 24.54
C SER A 278 3.22 0.58 25.32
N ASN A 279 3.33 0.78 26.63
CA ASN A 279 3.74 -0.24 27.57
C ASN A 279 2.51 -1.02 28.04
N THR A 280 2.31 -2.20 27.49
CA THR A 280 1.25 -3.13 27.92
C THR A 280 1.75 -4.14 28.96
N GLY A 281 2.98 -3.95 29.45
CA GLY A 281 3.55 -4.69 30.57
C GLY A 281 2.91 -4.33 31.91
N ARG A 282 3.45 -4.91 32.98
CA ARG A 282 2.98 -4.69 34.36
C ARG A 282 3.82 -3.67 35.14
N VAL A 283 4.99 -3.31 34.61
CA VAL A 283 5.97 -2.43 35.26
C VAL A 283 6.34 -1.30 34.32
N ASP A 284 6.78 -0.19 34.89
CA ASP A 284 7.29 0.93 34.12
C ASP A 284 8.56 0.54 33.36
N ALA A 285 8.76 1.14 32.19
CA ALA A 285 9.87 0.83 31.30
C ALA A 285 10.38 2.11 30.62
N GLU A 286 11.66 2.18 30.35
CA GLU A 286 12.22 3.26 29.53
C GLU A 286 11.87 3.02 28.06
N GLY A 287 11.30 4.04 27.41
CA GLY A 287 10.86 3.98 26.03
C GLY A 287 11.83 4.66 25.08
N ARG A 288 12.07 4.01 23.95
CA ARG A 288 12.85 4.54 22.83
C ARG A 288 12.18 4.23 21.51
N VAL A 289 12.26 5.15 20.57
CA VAL A 289 11.80 4.98 19.19
C VAL A 289 12.94 5.35 18.25
N ASP A 290 13.32 4.45 17.35
CA ASP A 290 14.19 4.75 16.22
C ASP A 290 13.34 4.79 14.94
N VAL A 291 13.33 5.91 14.23
CA VAL A 291 12.67 6.08 12.93
C VAL A 291 13.73 6.02 11.84
N VAL A 292 13.51 5.18 10.83
CA VAL A 292 14.38 5.07 9.64
C VAL A 292 13.60 5.60 8.45
N LEU A 293 14.15 6.64 7.82
CA LEU A 293 13.52 7.30 6.68
C LEU A 293 14.17 6.84 5.37
N PRO A 294 13.40 6.76 4.27
CA PRO A 294 13.95 6.48 2.96
C PRO A 294 14.83 7.66 2.48
N ALA A 295 15.65 7.40 1.47
CA ALA A 295 16.46 8.44 0.85
C ALA A 295 15.62 9.64 0.38
N GLY A 296 16.13 10.84 0.59
CA GLY A 296 15.43 12.09 0.26
C GLY A 296 14.36 12.52 1.26
N VAL A 297 14.09 11.76 2.33
CA VAL A 297 13.21 12.18 3.43
C VAL A 297 14.02 12.39 4.71
N THR A 298 13.82 13.53 5.38
CA THR A 298 14.62 13.94 6.54
C THR A 298 13.77 14.54 7.67
N VAL A 299 14.37 14.66 8.85
CA VAL A 299 13.83 15.37 10.01
C VAL A 299 14.64 16.67 10.18
N PRO A 300 14.23 17.80 9.58
CA PRO A 300 15.06 19.01 9.54
C PRO A 300 15.28 19.64 10.92
N ALA A 301 14.30 19.51 11.82
CA ALA A 301 14.37 20.00 13.19
C ALA A 301 13.82 18.92 14.14
N PRO A 302 14.68 18.00 14.62
CA PRO A 302 14.27 16.98 15.57
C PRO A 302 13.72 17.63 16.86
N PRO A 303 12.59 17.13 17.40
CA PRO A 303 12.06 17.64 18.67
C PRO A 303 12.98 17.25 19.84
N PRO A 304 12.82 17.85 21.03
CA PRO A 304 13.60 17.49 22.21
C PRO A 304 13.53 15.99 22.52
N GLY A 305 14.69 15.42 22.88
CA GLY A 305 14.83 13.97 23.09
C GLY A 305 15.03 13.17 21.80
N CYS A 306 14.96 13.81 20.63
CA CYS A 306 15.32 13.19 19.36
C CYS A 306 16.67 13.68 18.83
N VAL A 307 17.47 12.76 18.32
CA VAL A 307 18.77 13.02 17.71
C VAL A 307 18.87 12.29 16.36
N ALA A 308 19.49 12.94 15.39
CA ALA A 308 19.87 12.28 14.16
C ALA A 308 20.95 11.22 14.47
N ALA A 309 20.82 10.05 13.88
CA ALA A 309 21.74 8.94 13.93
C ALA A 309 22.20 8.58 12.51
N ALA A 310 23.16 7.66 12.39
CA ALA A 310 23.66 7.20 11.09
C ALA A 310 22.54 6.59 10.22
N ASP A 311 22.77 6.57 8.90
CA ASP A 311 21.94 5.87 7.91
C ASP A 311 20.48 6.34 7.85
N GLY A 312 20.25 7.66 7.95
CA GLY A 312 18.90 8.23 7.86
C GLY A 312 17.99 7.88 9.05
N ARG A 313 18.59 7.43 10.16
CA ARG A 313 17.88 7.11 11.40
C ARG A 313 17.73 8.34 12.28
N THR A 314 16.57 8.52 12.90
CA THR A 314 16.34 9.48 13.97
C THR A 314 15.95 8.72 15.23
N ARG A 315 16.73 8.85 16.29
CA ARG A 315 16.48 8.21 17.58
C ARG A 315 15.79 9.19 18.52
N CYS A 316 14.70 8.77 19.13
CA CYS A 316 13.91 9.54 20.08
C CYS A 316 13.78 8.77 21.41
N ASP A 317 14.28 9.35 22.49
CA ASP A 317 14.07 8.85 23.84
C ASP A 317 12.76 9.41 24.40
N LEU A 318 11.85 8.51 24.79
CA LEU A 318 10.55 8.86 25.38
C LEU A 318 10.61 8.95 26.91
N GLY A 319 11.74 8.58 27.52
CA GLY A 319 11.89 8.48 28.97
C GLY A 319 11.07 7.34 29.57
N SER A 320 10.68 7.47 30.83
CA SER A 320 9.86 6.45 31.50
C SER A 320 8.44 6.42 30.93
N VAL A 321 8.02 5.26 30.41
CA VAL A 321 6.66 4.97 29.96
C VAL A 321 5.99 4.06 30.99
N PRO A 322 5.05 4.60 31.80
CA PRO A 322 4.43 3.80 32.85
C PRO A 322 3.63 2.62 32.32
N SER A 323 3.46 1.61 33.16
CA SER A 323 2.59 0.46 32.89
C SER A 323 1.18 0.91 32.44
N GLY A 324 0.69 0.35 31.34
CA GLY A 324 -0.61 0.69 30.75
C GLY A 324 -0.68 2.07 30.08
N ARG A 325 0.44 2.79 29.93
CA ARG A 325 0.51 4.11 29.30
C ARG A 325 1.19 4.06 27.94
N THR A 326 1.04 5.16 27.20
CA THR A 326 1.60 5.36 25.86
C THR A 326 2.46 6.60 25.86
N GLY A 327 3.71 6.46 25.42
CA GLY A 327 4.56 7.57 25.01
C GLY A 327 4.33 7.89 23.53
N GLN A 328 4.45 9.17 23.16
CA GLN A 328 4.23 9.63 21.80
C GLN A 328 5.30 10.62 21.39
N VAL A 329 5.71 10.57 20.12
CA VAL A 329 6.61 11.55 19.50
C VAL A 329 6.04 11.97 18.14
N ARG A 330 6.21 13.25 17.81
CA ARG A 330 5.86 13.81 16.50
C ARG A 330 7.11 14.38 15.84
N LEU A 331 7.42 13.90 14.64
CA LEU A 331 8.61 14.26 13.88
C LEU A 331 8.19 15.11 12.67
N PRO A 332 8.66 16.35 12.54
CA PRO A 332 8.45 17.10 11.31
C PRO A 332 9.27 16.43 10.20
N LEU A 333 8.61 16.09 9.08
CA LEU A 333 9.30 15.49 7.93
C LEU A 333 9.37 16.48 6.77
N ALA A 334 10.48 16.43 6.03
CA ALA A 334 10.67 17.10 4.77
C ALA A 334 11.14 16.08 3.72
N ALA A 335 10.65 16.20 2.48
CA ALA A 335 11.03 15.34 1.36
C ALA A 335 11.57 16.17 0.19
N THR A 336 12.65 15.69 -0.44
CA THR A 336 13.14 16.29 -1.70
C THR A 336 12.12 16.07 -2.82
N THR A 337 12.22 16.87 -3.89
CA THR A 337 11.36 16.73 -5.07
C THR A 337 11.46 15.33 -5.66
N GLU A 338 12.66 14.75 -5.72
CA GLU A 338 12.88 13.40 -6.24
C GLU A 338 12.16 12.34 -5.39
N ALA A 339 12.20 12.47 -4.06
CA ALA A 339 11.48 11.57 -3.15
C ALA A 339 9.95 11.71 -3.29
N GLN A 340 9.45 12.92 -3.51
CA GLN A 340 8.03 13.16 -3.76
C GLN A 340 7.57 12.54 -5.08
N LEU A 341 8.39 12.65 -6.13
CA LEU A 341 8.11 12.02 -7.43
C LEU A 341 8.17 10.49 -7.38
N ALA A 342 9.04 9.94 -6.52
CA ALA A 342 9.15 8.49 -6.32
C ALA A 342 8.09 7.90 -5.38
N ALA A 343 7.22 8.72 -4.79
CA ALA A 343 6.17 8.24 -3.89
C ALA A 343 5.16 7.33 -4.63
N PRO A 344 4.50 6.38 -3.94
CA PRO A 344 4.59 6.09 -2.51
C PRO A 344 5.94 5.50 -2.04
N LEU A 345 6.40 5.92 -0.86
CA LEU A 345 7.62 5.42 -0.20
C LEU A 345 7.27 4.72 1.12
N ALA A 346 8.20 3.89 1.61
CA ALA A 346 8.13 3.27 2.92
C ALA A 346 9.13 3.90 3.89
N GLY A 347 8.69 4.15 5.13
CA GLY A 347 9.57 4.37 6.28
C GLY A 347 9.43 3.23 7.28
N ALA A 348 10.33 3.17 8.26
CA ALA A 348 10.29 2.16 9.32
C ALA A 348 10.41 2.78 10.71
N VAL A 349 9.78 2.15 11.68
CA VAL A 349 9.84 2.53 13.10
C VAL A 349 10.19 1.31 13.92
N ILE A 350 11.18 1.46 14.80
CA ILE A 350 11.59 0.45 15.77
C ILE A 350 11.36 1.02 17.17
N GLY A 351 10.42 0.43 17.90
CA GLY A 351 10.12 0.78 19.28
C GLY A 351 10.78 -0.17 20.26
N ARG A 352 11.34 0.35 21.33
CA ARG A 352 11.96 -0.42 22.42
C ARG A 352 11.40 0.02 23.76
N LEU A 353 11.09 -0.95 24.61
CA LEU A 353 10.78 -0.74 26.03
C LEU A 353 11.79 -1.54 26.85
N ASP A 354 12.46 -0.87 27.78
CA ASP A 354 13.40 -1.49 28.71
C ASP A 354 12.88 -1.40 30.15
N PRO A 355 12.25 -2.47 30.67
CA PRO A 355 11.80 -2.52 32.06
C PRO A 355 12.99 -2.51 33.02
N ARG A 356 12.89 -1.80 34.15
CA ARG A 356 13.96 -1.80 35.19
C ARG A 356 14.38 -3.20 35.65
N ASN A 357 13.43 -4.13 35.66
CA ASN A 357 13.64 -5.53 35.98
C ASN A 357 13.03 -6.39 34.87
N GLY A 358 13.86 -7.00 34.03
CA GLY A 358 13.42 -7.94 32.99
C GLY A 358 14.18 -7.79 31.69
N ALA A 359 13.75 -8.55 30.67
CA ALA A 359 14.28 -8.43 29.33
C ALA A 359 13.64 -7.24 28.59
N GLY A 360 14.48 -6.51 27.84
CA GLY A 360 14.03 -5.50 26.91
C GLY A 360 13.09 -6.08 25.85
N ARG A 361 12.19 -5.24 25.36
CA ARG A 361 11.15 -5.60 24.38
C ARG A 361 11.31 -4.72 23.18
N GLN A 362 11.21 -5.30 22.00
CA GLN A 362 11.30 -4.57 20.74
C GLN A 362 10.11 -4.91 19.85
N MET A 363 9.63 -3.90 19.14
CA MET A 363 8.67 -4.05 18.06
C MET A 363 9.13 -3.18 16.88
N GLN A 364 8.77 -3.59 15.68
CA GLN A 364 9.00 -2.85 14.45
C GLN A 364 7.71 -2.81 13.63
N LEU A 365 7.55 -1.74 12.86
CA LEU A 365 6.55 -1.65 11.79
C LEU A 365 7.05 -0.71 10.72
N SER A 366 6.44 -0.77 9.56
CA SER A 366 6.62 0.22 8.49
C SER A 366 5.45 1.21 8.48
N PHE A 367 5.68 2.39 7.92
CA PHE A 367 4.63 3.36 7.62
C PHE A 367 4.78 3.86 6.19
N ARG A 368 3.67 4.36 5.67
CA ARG A 368 3.57 4.87 4.30
C ARG A 368 3.89 6.36 4.26
N ILE A 369 4.55 6.77 3.20
CA ILE A 369 4.80 8.17 2.86
C ILE A 369 4.26 8.40 1.45
N THR A 370 3.30 9.30 1.31
CA THR A 370 2.73 9.72 0.02
C THR A 370 3.05 11.16 -0.30
N ALA A 371 2.98 11.52 -1.58
CA ALA A 371 3.07 12.90 -2.03
C ALA A 371 1.93 13.18 -3.01
N THR A 372 1.36 14.37 -2.90
CA THR A 372 0.40 14.87 -3.88
C THR A 372 1.19 15.42 -5.06
N PRO A 373 1.00 14.93 -6.29
CA PRO A 373 1.71 15.48 -7.43
C PRO A 373 1.32 16.96 -7.59
N PRO A 374 2.26 17.84 -7.95
CA PRO A 374 1.93 19.22 -8.27
C PRO A 374 0.90 19.20 -9.39
N GLN A 375 -0.24 19.87 -9.19
CA GLN A 375 -1.22 20.03 -10.26
C GLN A 375 -0.53 20.80 -11.38
N GLU A 376 -0.35 20.13 -12.52
CA GLU A 376 0.07 20.79 -13.74
C GLU A 376 -1.06 21.75 -14.09
N THR A 377 -0.87 23.04 -13.78
CA THR A 377 -1.82 24.09 -14.13
C THR A 377 -2.01 23.99 -15.62
N ALA A 378 -3.20 23.54 -16.06
CA ALA A 378 -3.51 23.49 -17.47
C ALA A 378 -3.22 24.89 -18.03
N VAL A 379 -2.21 24.97 -18.91
CA VAL A 379 -1.93 26.21 -19.64
C VAL A 379 -3.16 26.42 -20.48
N VAL A 380 -4.08 27.26 -19.99
CA VAL A 380 -5.16 27.79 -20.81
C VAL A 380 -4.44 28.55 -21.91
N PRO A 381 -4.48 28.10 -23.18
CA PRO A 381 -3.86 28.84 -24.25
C PRO A 381 -4.43 30.26 -24.22
N PRO A 382 -3.61 31.29 -24.46
CA PRO A 382 -4.11 32.66 -24.50
C PRO A 382 -5.30 32.72 -25.45
N PRO A 383 -6.37 33.48 -25.12
CA PRO A 383 -7.51 33.61 -26.01
C PRO A 383 -6.99 33.98 -27.39
N GLY A 384 -7.28 33.12 -28.37
CA GLY A 384 -6.91 33.38 -29.76
C GLY A 384 -7.46 34.75 -30.18
N PRO A 385 -6.83 35.42 -31.16
CA PRO A 385 -7.30 36.70 -31.66
C PRO A 385 -8.78 36.57 -32.02
N VAL A 386 -9.59 37.42 -31.40
CA VAL A 386 -11.04 37.48 -31.61
C VAL A 386 -11.26 38.03 -33.01
N ASP A 387 -11.62 37.16 -33.96
CA ASP A 387 -12.10 37.62 -35.26
C ASP A 387 -13.37 38.46 -35.05
N PRO A 388 -13.48 39.66 -35.65
CA PRO A 388 -14.65 40.50 -35.50
C PRO A 388 -15.91 39.79 -36.04
N PRO A 389 -17.09 40.06 -35.44
CA PRO A 389 -18.30 39.32 -35.72
C PRO A 389 -18.71 39.48 -37.20
N SER A 390 -18.59 38.41 -37.96
CA SER A 390 -19.25 38.30 -39.25
C SER A 390 -20.75 38.17 -39.02
N LEU A 391 -21.47 39.21 -39.41
CA LEU A 391 -22.93 39.25 -39.49
C LEU A 391 -23.44 38.07 -40.32
N ARG A 392 -23.99 37.05 -39.65
CA ARG A 392 -24.83 36.03 -40.28
C ARG A 392 -26.27 36.56 -40.41
N PRO A 393 -26.94 36.33 -41.54
CA PRO A 393 -28.32 36.77 -41.76
C PRO A 393 -29.29 35.95 -40.89
N ALA A 394 -30.31 36.66 -40.38
CA ALA A 394 -31.42 36.10 -39.63
C ALA A 394 -32.32 35.26 -40.56
N GLY A 395 -32.61 34.02 -40.16
CA GLY A 395 -33.67 33.21 -40.77
C GLY A 395 -33.30 31.74 -40.97
N ALA A 396 -33.39 30.94 -39.90
CA ALA A 396 -33.65 29.50 -39.99
C ALA A 396 -34.31 29.04 -38.68
N LEU A 397 -35.45 28.37 -38.81
CA LEU A 397 -36.23 27.78 -37.71
C LEU A 397 -35.41 26.74 -36.93
N PRO A 398 -35.71 26.50 -35.63
CA PRO A 398 -35.13 25.40 -34.88
C PRO A 398 -35.78 24.08 -35.32
N ASP A 399 -34.94 23.16 -35.81
CA ASP A 399 -35.29 21.75 -35.94
C ASP A 399 -34.83 21.04 -34.65
N ASP A 400 -35.77 20.35 -34.01
CA ASP A 400 -35.57 19.55 -32.81
C ASP A 400 -34.68 18.34 -33.13
N GLY A 401 -33.49 18.26 -32.53
CA GLY A 401 -32.60 17.11 -32.70
C GLY A 401 -31.43 17.10 -31.73
N ASP A 402 -31.53 16.23 -30.73
CA ASP A 402 -30.45 15.71 -29.88
C ASP A 402 -29.72 16.69 -28.94
N ALA A 403 -30.38 16.96 -27.82
CA ALA A 403 -29.71 17.33 -26.57
C ALA A 403 -28.93 16.13 -26.00
N PRO A 404 -27.67 16.30 -25.54
CA PRO A 404 -26.92 15.26 -24.84
C PRO A 404 -27.63 14.90 -23.54
N ILE A 405 -27.86 13.61 -23.33
CA ILE A 405 -28.55 13.04 -22.17
C ILE A 405 -27.84 13.49 -20.90
N SER A 406 -28.49 14.48 -20.28
CA SER A 406 -28.08 15.28 -19.14
C SER A 406 -27.60 14.44 -17.95
N THR A 407 -26.48 14.87 -17.36
CA THR A 407 -25.97 14.58 -16.01
C THR A 407 -27.06 14.51 -14.92
N ARG A 408 -28.22 15.12 -15.15
CA ARG A 408 -29.41 15.03 -14.31
C ARG A 408 -29.99 13.60 -14.21
N ARG A 409 -29.92 12.78 -15.26
CA ARG A 409 -30.36 11.37 -15.20
C ARG A 409 -29.43 10.52 -14.34
N THR A 410 -28.12 10.76 -14.41
CA THR A 410 -27.13 10.06 -13.59
C THR A 410 -27.27 10.42 -12.12
N ALA A 411 -27.52 11.70 -11.81
CA ALA A 411 -27.78 12.15 -10.43
C ALA A 411 -29.07 11.54 -9.86
N VAL A 412 -30.15 11.47 -10.63
CA VAL A 412 -31.42 10.85 -10.19
C VAL A 412 -31.24 9.34 -9.94
N LEU A 413 -30.45 8.65 -10.76
CA LEU A 413 -30.20 7.21 -10.59
C LEU A 413 -29.37 6.93 -9.32
N LEU A 414 -28.39 7.77 -8.99
CA LEU A 414 -27.62 7.66 -7.75
C LEU A 414 -28.47 7.93 -6.50
N ILE A 415 -29.38 8.91 -6.54
CA ILE A 415 -30.31 9.17 -5.44
C ILE A 415 -31.24 7.97 -5.24
N ALA A 416 -31.78 7.38 -6.31
CA ALA A 416 -32.64 6.21 -6.23
C ALA A 416 -31.92 5.00 -5.62
N VAL A 417 -30.67 4.73 -6.03
CA VAL A 417 -29.86 3.64 -5.48
C VAL A 417 -29.52 3.88 -4.00
N SER A 418 -29.22 5.11 -3.62
CA SER A 418 -28.94 5.48 -2.22
C SER A 418 -30.17 5.26 -1.32
N VAL A 419 -31.35 5.70 -1.75
CA VAL A 419 -32.61 5.48 -1.02
C VAL A 419 -32.91 3.98 -0.89
N LEU A 420 -32.68 3.20 -1.95
CA LEU A 420 -32.90 1.75 -1.93
C LEU A 420 -31.97 1.05 -0.93
N LEU A 421 -30.69 1.44 -0.87
CA LEU A 421 -29.72 0.89 0.09
C LEU A 421 -30.09 1.24 1.54
N VAL A 422 -30.54 2.46 1.80
CA VAL A 422 -31.01 2.86 3.13
C VAL A 422 -32.22 2.02 3.56
N LEU A 423 -33.20 1.81 2.66
CA LEU A 423 -34.36 0.96 2.94
C LEU A 423 -33.97 -0.51 3.20
N LEU A 424 -32.99 -1.03 2.46
CA LEU A 424 -32.47 -2.39 2.67
C LEU A 424 -31.84 -2.54 4.05
N VAL A 425 -30.98 -1.59 4.46
CA VAL A 425 -30.33 -1.61 5.78
C VAL A 425 -31.36 -1.49 6.90
N LEU A 426 -32.37 -0.62 6.74
CA LEU A 426 -33.45 -0.48 7.73
C LEU A 426 -34.28 -1.77 7.84
N GLY A 427 -34.55 -2.44 6.73
CA GLY A 427 -35.22 -3.74 6.69
C GLY A 427 -34.43 -4.84 7.41
N LEU A 428 -33.11 -4.90 7.19
CA LEU A 428 -32.24 -5.87 7.87
C LEU A 428 -32.14 -5.58 9.38
N ALA A 429 -32.03 -4.30 9.77
CA ALA A 429 -31.98 -3.90 11.17
C ALA A 429 -33.28 -4.27 11.91
N THR A 430 -34.44 -3.98 11.32
CA THR A 430 -35.76 -4.32 11.90
C THR A 430 -35.98 -5.83 11.97
N ALA A 431 -35.53 -6.60 10.97
CA ALA A 431 -35.56 -8.06 11.03
C ALA A 431 -34.67 -8.62 12.14
N SER A 432 -33.48 -8.03 12.37
CA SER A 432 -32.58 -8.45 13.45
C SER A 432 -33.18 -8.19 14.83
N LEU A 433 -33.86 -7.04 15.01
CA LEU A 433 -34.53 -6.68 16.25
C LEU A 433 -35.71 -7.62 16.54
N ARG A 434 -36.49 -7.99 15.52
CA ARG A 434 -37.55 -9.00 15.68
C ARG A 434 -37.01 -10.37 16.09
N ARG A 435 -35.88 -10.81 15.52
CA ARG A 435 -35.25 -12.07 15.93
C ARG A 435 -34.77 -12.04 17.38
N ARG A 436 -34.19 -10.91 17.82
CA ARG A 436 -33.76 -10.75 19.22
C ARG A 436 -34.94 -10.71 20.21
N ALA A 437 -36.04 -10.05 19.85
CA ALA A 437 -37.22 -9.99 20.71
C ALA A 437 -37.98 -11.33 20.82
N ALA A 438 -37.91 -12.19 19.81
CA ALA A 438 -38.50 -13.52 19.86
C ALA A 438 -37.68 -14.55 20.66
N GLY A 439 -36.38 -14.29 20.88
CA GLY A 439 -35.46 -15.19 21.58
C GLY A 439 -35.49 -15.12 23.11
N THR A 440 -36.10 -14.09 23.70
CA THR A 440 -36.12 -13.87 25.15
C THR A 440 -37.36 -14.43 25.87
N GLY A 441 -38.24 -15.15 25.16
CA GLY A 441 -39.50 -15.65 25.72
C GLY A 441 -39.52 -17.09 26.23
N ALA A 442 -38.44 -17.87 26.08
CA ALA A 442 -38.51 -19.33 26.27
C ALA A 442 -37.87 -19.90 27.56
N ASP A 443 -36.99 -19.18 28.27
CA ASP A 443 -36.20 -19.76 29.38
C ASP A 443 -36.71 -19.41 30.80
N GLY A 444 -37.97 -19.02 30.94
CA GLY A 444 -38.52 -18.47 32.19
C GLY A 444 -39.51 -19.34 32.96
N ARG A 445 -39.59 -20.67 32.75
CA ARG A 445 -40.54 -21.51 33.50
C ARG A 445 -40.16 -22.99 33.62
N ALA A 446 -39.30 -23.30 34.60
CA ALA A 446 -39.30 -24.61 35.27
C ALA A 446 -38.66 -24.46 36.66
N ALA A 447 -39.51 -24.15 37.64
CA ALA A 447 -39.23 -24.32 39.05
C ALA A 447 -39.58 -25.76 39.48
N ALA A 448 -38.84 -26.24 40.48
CA ALA A 448 -39.28 -27.15 41.53
C ALA A 448 -39.78 -28.56 41.15
N GLY A 449 -39.03 -29.58 41.58
CA GLY A 449 -39.44 -30.98 41.59
C GLY A 449 -38.55 -31.80 42.51
N ASP A 450 -39.04 -31.98 43.73
CA ASP A 450 -38.59 -32.85 44.81
C ASP A 450 -38.65 -34.34 44.43
N GLY A 451 -37.90 -35.24 45.10
CA GLY A 451 -38.18 -36.69 45.05
C GLY A 451 -37.00 -37.68 45.02
N THR A 452 -36.75 -38.24 46.20
CA THR A 452 -36.19 -39.55 46.60
C THR A 452 -36.19 -40.73 45.59
N GLY A 453 -35.16 -41.59 45.66
CA GLY A 453 -35.24 -42.98 45.21
C GLY A 453 -33.90 -43.72 45.06
N ALA A 454 -33.61 -44.66 45.97
CA ALA A 454 -32.50 -45.61 45.90
C ALA A 454 -32.86 -46.86 45.07
N GLY A 455 -31.86 -47.48 44.42
CA GLY A 455 -31.98 -48.82 43.82
C GLY A 455 -30.95 -49.11 42.71
N ALA A 456 -29.95 -49.96 43.02
CA ALA A 456 -29.02 -50.60 42.07
C ALA A 456 -29.64 -51.88 41.46
N PRO A 457 -28.91 -52.76 40.74
CA PRO A 457 -28.04 -52.62 39.56
C PRO A 457 -28.47 -53.55 38.38
N GLY A 458 -27.83 -53.47 37.21
CA GLY A 458 -27.70 -54.62 36.29
C GLY A 458 -27.95 -54.41 34.80
N ASP A 459 -26.95 -54.84 34.02
CA ASP A 459 -26.99 -55.51 32.71
C ASP A 459 -27.08 -54.76 31.35
N THR A 460 -25.92 -54.81 30.67
CA THR A 460 -25.64 -55.26 29.28
C THR A 460 -26.44 -54.75 28.07
N GLY A 461 -25.74 -54.09 27.14
CA GLY A 461 -26.11 -54.06 25.71
C GLY A 461 -25.43 -52.93 24.91
N PRO A 462 -25.01 -53.15 23.64
CA PRO A 462 -23.81 -52.52 23.07
C PRO A 462 -24.01 -51.16 22.36
N ALA A 463 -22.87 -50.49 22.20
CA ALA A 463 -22.63 -49.25 21.46
C ALA A 463 -23.13 -49.26 20.00
N PRO A 464 -23.31 -48.06 19.42
CA PRO A 464 -22.31 -47.65 18.42
C PRO A 464 -21.66 -46.28 18.69
N GLU A 465 -20.31 -46.30 18.66
CA GLU A 465 -19.42 -45.17 18.43
C GLU A 465 -19.72 -44.56 17.05
N THR A 466 -19.77 -43.25 16.84
CA THR A 466 -18.59 -42.37 16.79
C THR A 466 -19.06 -40.91 16.73
N GLY A 467 -19.00 -40.21 17.86
CA GLY A 467 -19.10 -38.75 17.94
C GLY A 467 -17.77 -38.21 18.44
N ILE A 468 -17.01 -37.53 17.57
CA ILE A 468 -15.73 -36.91 17.91
C ILE A 468 -16.02 -35.71 18.82
N TRP A 469 -15.84 -35.89 20.13
CA TRP A 469 -15.87 -34.80 21.10
C TRP A 469 -14.44 -34.43 21.51
N PHE A 470 -14.02 -33.21 21.17
CA PHE A 470 -12.79 -32.62 21.70
C PHE A 470 -13.02 -32.19 23.16
N GLN A 471 -12.42 -32.91 24.10
CA GLN A 471 -12.25 -32.41 25.48
C GLN A 471 -11.00 -31.53 25.58
N PRO A 472 -11.09 -30.30 26.11
CA PRO A 472 -9.93 -29.49 26.41
C PRO A 472 -9.15 -30.10 27.58
N ARG A 473 -7.92 -30.56 27.31
CA ARG A 473 -6.96 -30.96 28.36
C ARG A 473 -6.64 -29.76 29.24
N ARG A 474 -6.92 -29.88 30.55
CA ARG A 474 -6.40 -28.97 31.58
C ARG A 474 -4.86 -29.07 31.60
N PRO A 475 -4.13 -27.95 31.69
CA PRO A 475 -2.69 -27.99 31.92
C PRO A 475 -2.38 -28.52 33.33
N ALA A 476 -1.38 -29.39 33.41
CA ALA A 476 -0.87 -29.98 34.63
C ALA A 476 -0.28 -28.91 35.56
N ARG A 477 -0.59 -29.03 36.86
CA ARG A 477 0.08 -28.28 37.93
C ARG A 477 1.53 -28.78 38.06
N PRO A 478 2.54 -27.90 38.11
CA PRO A 478 3.85 -28.29 38.59
C PRO A 478 3.82 -28.33 40.13
N ARG A 479 3.90 -29.53 40.69
CA ARG A 479 4.30 -29.77 42.08
C ARG A 479 5.66 -30.43 42.08
N ASP A 480 6.50 -29.92 42.98
CA ASP A 480 7.57 -30.61 43.70
C ASP A 480 8.73 -31.18 42.86
N ARG A 481 9.83 -30.40 42.80
CA ARG A 481 11.18 -30.99 42.69
C ARG A 481 11.87 -30.87 44.06
N PRO A 482 12.37 -31.99 44.62
CA PRO A 482 13.15 -31.99 45.84
C PRO A 482 14.56 -31.48 45.60
N GLY A 483 15.14 -30.91 46.65
CA GLY A 483 16.47 -30.32 46.66
C GLY A 483 17.58 -31.31 46.36
N TRP A 484 18.66 -30.77 45.80
CA TRP A 484 19.97 -31.39 45.75
C TRP A 484 20.90 -30.54 46.61
N ASP A 485 21.25 -31.08 47.78
CA ASP A 485 22.49 -30.75 48.48
C ASP A 485 23.65 -31.36 47.69
N VAL A 486 24.68 -30.57 47.42
CA VAL A 486 26.05 -31.06 47.24
C VAL A 486 26.99 -30.11 47.97
N ARG A 487 27.86 -30.74 48.76
CA ARG A 487 28.91 -30.18 49.61
C ARG A 487 30.00 -29.44 48.84
#